data_AF-A0A2G9UVC3-F1
#
_entry.id   AF-A0A2G9UVC3-F1
#
_cell.length_a   1.000
_cell.length_b   1.000
_cell.length_c   1.000
_cell.angle_alpha   90.00
_cell.angle_beta   90.00
_cell.angle_gamma   90.00
#
_symmetry.space_group_name_H-M   'P 1'
#
loop_
_entity.id
_entity.type
_entity.pdbx_description
1 polymer ?
#
loop_
_entity_poly.entity_id
_entity_poly.type
_entity_poly.pdbx_seq_one_letter_code
_entity_poly.pdbx_strand_id
1 'polypeptide(L)'
;MYPESSTGLSAAEAVGIMGSFLRKKRITEKFLHHSEFNRSLGLPLTVALAVHMAELSAALPKNCVLYQFTFASLGELPAFLAGWTAVLDANLLFRRYLHQFMSLPLMHRDSGMWIISDEYDFTALMAALISVFILCCNLRVVGTISLCLVVVAVLMTASCTMVGFFHADPQNWIDANFFRFGFDGVLRAVCALSVAFTGVDAASYLFDETRSPRRKMPVLLPTLVTLLSLFFFIVVMIFSLSTDVSKLSARTLVPEMFSVLNVPAA
;
A
#
# COMPACT_ATOMS: atom_id res chain seq x y z
N MET A 1 9.35 12.64 62.21
CA MET A 1 8.71 13.76 61.49
C MET A 1 8.73 13.43 60.02
N TYR A 2 7.59 12.97 59.50
CA TYR A 2 7.35 12.90 58.05
C TYR A 2 6.88 14.29 57.59
N PRO A 3 7.39 14.87 56.50
CA PRO A 3 6.72 16.00 55.88
C PRO A 3 5.69 15.47 54.87
N GLU A 4 4.42 15.81 55.11
CA GLU A 4 3.36 15.72 54.12
C GLU A 4 3.67 16.67 52.95
N SER A 5 3.68 16.16 51.72
CA SER A 5 3.68 17.00 50.52
C SER A 5 2.28 16.96 49.91
N SER A 6 1.57 18.05 50.08
CA SER A 6 0.25 18.33 49.53
C SER A 6 0.30 18.37 48.00
N THR A 7 -0.23 17.34 47.34
CA THR A 7 -0.52 17.30 45.90
C THR A 7 -1.78 18.13 45.58
N GLY A 8 -1.67 19.44 45.74
CA GLY A 8 -2.68 20.38 45.25
C GLY A 8 -2.41 20.69 43.78
N LEU A 9 -3.12 20.00 42.87
CA LEU A 9 -3.12 20.35 41.45
C LEU A 9 -3.60 21.80 41.33
N SER A 10 -2.71 22.71 40.92
CA SER A 10 -3.03 24.14 40.85
C SER A 10 -4.16 24.37 39.85
N ALA A 11 -5.12 25.22 40.20
CA ALA A 11 -6.26 25.56 39.31
C ALA A 11 -5.79 26.03 37.91
N ALA A 12 -4.57 26.56 37.80
CA ALA A 12 -3.94 26.93 36.53
C ALA A 12 -3.60 25.72 35.63
N GLU A 13 -3.14 24.60 36.22
CA GLU A 13 -2.86 23.36 35.47
C GLU A 13 -4.15 22.69 34.99
N ALA A 14 -5.20 22.70 35.82
CA ALA A 14 -6.51 22.15 35.45
C ALA A 14 -7.13 22.94 34.27
N VAL A 15 -7.00 24.26 34.26
CA VAL A 15 -7.45 25.13 33.16
C VAL A 15 -6.58 24.93 31.90
N GLY A 16 -5.27 24.70 32.04
CA GLY A 16 -4.38 24.37 30.93
C GLY A 16 -4.73 23.04 30.26
N ILE A 17 -4.99 22.01 31.07
CA ILE A 17 -5.39 20.68 30.59
C ILE A 17 -6.77 20.75 29.91
N MET A 18 -7.75 21.41 30.54
CA MET A 18 -9.10 21.61 29.97
C MET A 18 -9.03 22.41 28.66
N GLY A 19 -8.20 23.45 28.61
CA GLY A 19 -7.96 24.24 27.40
C GLY A 19 -7.32 23.43 26.28
N SER A 20 -6.40 22.52 26.60
CA SER A 20 -5.80 21.59 25.63
C SER A 20 -6.82 20.58 25.11
N PHE A 21 -7.71 20.08 25.98
CA PHE A 21 -8.76 19.12 25.66
C PHE A 21 -9.83 19.74 24.77
N LEU A 22 -10.29 20.96 25.09
CA LEU A 22 -11.26 21.70 24.29
C LEU A 22 -10.69 22.09 22.92
N ARG A 23 -9.39 22.40 22.84
CA ARG A 23 -8.70 22.66 21.58
C ARG A 23 -8.60 21.40 20.73
N LYS A 24 -8.34 20.24 21.34
CA LYS A 24 -8.36 18.92 20.67
C LYS A 24 -9.76 18.59 20.14
N LYS A 25 -10.80 18.78 20.96
CA LYS A 25 -12.21 18.51 20.61
C LYS A 25 -12.70 19.39 19.44
N ARG A 26 -12.35 20.68 19.45
CA ARG A 26 -12.70 21.62 18.37
C ARG A 26 -12.00 21.31 17.04
N ILE A 27 -10.79 20.73 17.10
CA ILE A 27 -10.09 20.24 15.90
C ILE A 27 -10.77 18.98 15.38
N THR A 28 -11.21 18.07 16.26
CA THR A 28 -11.95 16.85 15.90
C THR A 28 -13.33 17.13 15.29
N GLU A 29 -14.07 18.14 15.76
CA GLU A 29 -15.38 18.49 15.17
C GLU A 29 -15.26 19.11 13.77
N LYS A 30 -14.23 19.95 13.54
CA LYS A 30 -13.92 20.43 12.18
C LYS A 30 -13.49 19.30 11.24
N PHE A 31 -12.91 18.24 11.79
CA PHE A 31 -12.50 17.01 11.10
C PHE A 31 -13.71 16.22 10.56
N LEU A 32 -14.73 16.03 11.40
CA LEU A 32 -15.95 15.28 11.05
C LEU A 32 -16.70 15.93 9.88
N HIS A 33 -16.79 17.26 9.85
CA HIS A 33 -17.52 17.98 8.81
C HIS A 33 -16.82 17.97 7.45
N HIS A 34 -15.49 17.90 7.43
CA HIS A 34 -14.69 17.86 6.19
C HIS A 34 -14.62 16.43 5.59
N SER A 35 -14.65 15.42 6.47
CA SER A 35 -14.75 14.00 6.11
C SER A 35 -16.07 13.67 5.39
N GLU A 36 -17.20 14.17 5.91
CA GLU A 36 -18.53 14.02 5.29
C GLU A 36 -18.57 14.62 3.87
N PHE A 37 -17.92 15.78 3.68
CA PHE A 37 -17.84 16.44 2.37
C PHE A 37 -17.06 15.61 1.34
N ASN A 38 -15.93 15.03 1.74
CA ASN A 38 -15.09 14.22 0.85
C ASN A 38 -15.69 12.85 0.54
N ARG A 39 -16.54 12.32 1.44
CA ARG A 39 -17.32 11.10 1.22
C ARG A 39 -18.44 11.28 0.19
N SER A 40 -18.90 12.51 -0.04
CA SER A 40 -19.94 12.81 -1.06
C SER A 40 -19.40 12.88 -2.50
N LEU A 41 -18.08 12.91 -2.70
CA LEU A 41 -17.47 13.26 -3.99
C LEU A 41 -17.38 12.11 -5.03
N GLY A 42 -17.91 10.92 -4.75
CA GLY A 42 -17.92 9.79 -5.71
C GLY A 42 -16.53 9.29 -6.13
N LEU A 43 -15.48 9.58 -5.35
CA LEU A 43 -14.12 9.17 -5.63
C LEU A 43 -13.95 7.65 -5.55
N PRO A 44 -13.09 7.03 -6.39
CA PRO A 44 -12.76 5.62 -6.25
C PRO A 44 -12.20 5.36 -4.83
N LEU A 45 -12.52 4.18 -4.27
CA LEU A 45 -12.23 3.82 -2.88
C LEU A 45 -10.79 4.13 -2.47
N THR A 46 -9.83 3.89 -3.36
CA THR A 46 -8.39 4.15 -3.14
C THR A 46 -8.08 5.63 -2.93
N VAL A 47 -8.71 6.53 -3.68
CA VAL A 47 -8.52 7.98 -3.53
C VAL A 47 -9.22 8.48 -2.27
N ALA A 48 -10.40 7.94 -1.93
CA ALA A 48 -11.05 8.25 -0.66
C ALA A 48 -10.19 7.84 0.56
N LEU A 49 -9.60 6.64 0.51
CA LEU A 49 -8.63 6.17 1.51
C LEU A 49 -7.38 7.05 1.55
N ALA A 50 -6.86 7.44 0.39
CA ALA A 50 -5.69 8.33 0.32
C ALA A 50 -5.96 9.69 0.94
N VAL A 51 -7.13 10.29 0.70
CA VAL A 51 -7.51 11.57 1.33
C VAL A 51 -7.71 11.40 2.83
N HIS A 52 -8.31 10.30 3.29
CA HIS A 52 -8.42 10.02 4.72
C HIS A 52 -7.05 9.92 5.39
N MET A 53 -6.10 9.23 4.77
CA MET A 53 -4.72 9.13 5.26
C MET A 53 -3.97 10.47 5.18
N ALA A 54 -4.23 11.27 4.15
CA ALA A 54 -3.69 12.62 3.99
C ALA A 54 -4.18 13.58 5.08
N GLU A 55 -5.44 13.45 5.48
CA GLU A 55 -6.03 14.22 6.58
C GLU A 55 -5.47 13.77 7.94
N LEU A 56 -5.41 12.45 8.15
CA LEU A 56 -4.90 11.85 9.39
C LEU A 56 -3.44 12.20 9.63
N SER A 57 -2.64 12.21 8.57
CA SER A 57 -1.24 12.61 8.64
C SER A 57 -0.99 14.10 8.86
N ALA A 58 -1.89 14.97 8.37
CA ALA A 58 -1.83 16.39 8.70
C ALA A 58 -2.17 16.67 10.17
N ALA A 59 -2.99 15.81 10.78
CA ALA A 59 -3.37 15.89 12.19
C ALA A 59 -2.27 15.37 13.14
N LEU A 60 -1.62 14.27 12.77
CA LEU A 60 -0.58 13.59 13.55
C LEU A 60 0.71 13.51 12.72
N PRO A 61 1.54 14.58 12.69
CA PRO A 61 2.75 14.65 11.88
C PRO A 61 3.90 13.90 12.56
N LYS A 62 3.74 12.60 12.76
CA LYS A 62 4.76 11.70 13.29
C LYS A 62 4.77 10.42 12.45
N ASN A 63 5.92 9.77 12.35
CA ASN A 63 6.05 8.49 11.65
C ASN A 63 5.08 7.42 12.18
N CYS A 64 4.55 6.58 11.29
CA CYS A 64 3.59 5.52 11.59
C CYS A 64 2.22 6.04 12.09
N VAL A 65 1.49 6.67 11.17
CA VAL A 65 0.22 7.35 11.43
C VAL A 65 -0.86 6.38 11.93
N LEU A 66 -0.93 5.15 11.39
CA LEU A 66 -1.97 4.17 11.73
C LEU A 66 -1.85 3.67 13.17
N TYR A 67 -0.65 3.25 13.60
CA TYR A 67 -0.39 2.78 14.96
C TYR A 67 -0.62 3.89 16.00
N GLN A 68 -0.16 5.11 15.70
CA GLN A 68 -0.34 6.23 16.64
C GLN A 68 -1.80 6.65 16.75
N PHE A 69 -2.56 6.59 15.66
CA PHE A 69 -3.99 6.89 15.69
C PHE A 69 -4.77 5.84 16.48
N THR A 70 -4.50 4.56 16.27
CA THR A 70 -5.16 3.48 17.04
C THR A 70 -4.77 3.54 18.51
N PHE A 71 -3.52 3.84 18.83
CA PHE A 71 -3.07 4.06 20.20
C PHE A 71 -3.78 5.25 20.86
N ALA A 72 -3.91 6.36 20.14
CA ALA A 72 -4.56 7.57 20.65
C ALA A 72 -6.09 7.43 20.79
N SER A 73 -6.72 6.57 19.98
CA SER A 73 -8.19 6.47 19.90
C SER A 73 -8.76 5.27 20.67
N LEU A 74 -8.08 4.12 20.62
CA LEU A 74 -8.58 2.83 21.10
C LEU A 74 -7.72 2.22 22.22
N GLY A 75 -6.52 2.75 22.48
CA GLY A 75 -5.61 2.27 23.53
C GLY A 75 -4.54 1.27 23.05
N GLU A 76 -3.85 0.65 24.00
CA GLU A 76 -2.61 -0.09 23.77
C GLU A 76 -2.81 -1.43 23.03
N LEU A 77 -3.79 -2.23 23.42
CA LEU A 77 -4.10 -3.54 22.82
C LEU A 77 -4.41 -3.48 21.31
N PRO A 78 -5.37 -2.66 20.86
CA PRO A 78 -5.68 -2.54 19.42
C PRO A 78 -4.53 -1.92 18.63
N ALA A 79 -3.75 -1.02 19.23
CA ALA A 79 -2.54 -0.50 18.59
C ALA A 79 -1.47 -1.58 18.41
N PHE A 80 -1.25 -2.42 19.43
CA PHE A 80 -0.33 -3.55 19.35
C PHE A 80 -0.71 -4.51 18.23
N LEU A 81 -1.99 -4.88 18.14
CA LEU A 81 -2.50 -5.73 17.04
C LEU A 81 -2.30 -5.07 15.67
N ALA A 82 -2.59 -3.77 15.54
CA ALA A 82 -2.38 -3.03 14.29
C ALA A 82 -0.90 -2.99 13.86
N GLY A 83 0.03 -2.90 14.83
CA GLY A 83 1.46 -3.01 14.56
C GLY A 83 1.83 -4.39 14.03
N TRP A 84 1.30 -5.45 14.65
CA TRP A 84 1.55 -6.83 14.22
C TRP A 84 1.02 -7.13 12.82
N THR A 85 -0.15 -6.60 12.47
CA THR A 85 -0.69 -6.78 11.12
C THR A 85 0.20 -6.13 10.06
N ALA A 86 0.78 -4.96 10.33
CA ALA A 86 1.68 -4.30 9.38
C ALA A 86 2.98 -5.09 9.15
N VAL A 87 3.54 -5.70 10.21
CA VAL A 87 4.73 -6.56 10.10
C VAL A 87 4.40 -7.83 9.30
N LEU A 88 3.25 -8.46 9.58
CA LEU A 88 2.84 -9.67 8.87
C LEU A 88 2.61 -9.40 7.38
N ASP A 89 1.99 -8.28 7.03
CA ASP A 89 1.68 -7.94 5.64
C ASP A 89 2.96 -7.84 4.78
N ALA A 90 3.99 -7.14 5.29
CA ALA A 90 5.29 -7.03 4.62
C ALA A 90 5.97 -8.40 4.40
N ASN A 91 5.92 -9.29 5.40
CA ASN A 91 6.52 -10.61 5.32
C ASN A 91 5.76 -11.53 4.35
N LEU A 92 4.42 -11.47 4.35
CA LEU A 92 3.58 -12.26 3.45
C LEU A 92 3.78 -11.84 1.99
N LEU A 93 3.86 -10.53 1.72
CA LEU A 93 4.15 -10.01 0.39
C LEU A 93 5.55 -10.43 -0.10
N PHE A 94 6.56 -10.33 0.78
CA PHE A 94 7.91 -10.72 0.41
C PHE A 94 8.04 -12.21 0.15
N ARG A 95 7.38 -13.05 0.96
CA ARG A 95 7.26 -14.50 0.72
C ARG A 95 6.59 -14.77 -0.62
N ARG A 96 5.47 -14.11 -0.93
CA ARG A 96 4.76 -14.27 -2.20
C ARG A 96 5.65 -13.94 -3.40
N TYR A 97 6.40 -12.85 -3.32
CA TYR A 97 7.35 -12.44 -4.35
C TYR A 97 8.48 -13.48 -4.50
N LEU A 98 9.13 -13.88 -3.41
CA LEU A 98 10.22 -14.87 -3.49
C LEU A 98 9.75 -16.24 -3.95
N HIS A 99 8.57 -16.69 -3.53
CA HIS A 99 7.99 -17.95 -3.99
C HIS A 99 7.67 -17.93 -5.50
N GLN A 100 7.39 -16.76 -6.08
CA GLN A 100 7.20 -16.63 -7.53
C GLN A 100 8.49 -16.89 -8.31
N PHE A 101 9.66 -16.53 -7.77
CA PHE A 101 10.95 -16.70 -8.45
C PHE A 101 11.73 -17.94 -8.02
N MET A 102 11.54 -18.40 -6.78
CA MET A 102 12.29 -19.48 -6.14
C MET A 102 11.33 -20.52 -5.57
N SER A 103 10.78 -21.38 -6.43
CA SER A 103 10.08 -22.58 -6.00
C SER A 103 11.05 -23.76 -5.98
N LEU A 104 11.68 -24.00 -4.83
CA LEU A 104 12.38 -25.26 -4.57
C LEU A 104 11.39 -26.21 -3.90
N PRO A 105 10.81 -27.19 -4.62
CA PRO A 105 9.96 -28.18 -3.97
C PRO A 105 10.83 -29.06 -3.09
N LEU A 106 10.64 -29.02 -1.77
CA LEU A 106 11.29 -29.93 -0.84
C LEU A 106 10.29 -30.89 -0.21
N MET A 107 10.82 -32.06 0.14
CA MET A 107 10.15 -33.28 0.56
C MET A 107 9.09 -33.04 1.66
N HIS A 108 7.86 -33.44 1.39
CA HIS A 108 6.77 -33.51 2.37
C HIS A 108 7.14 -34.46 3.51
N ARG A 109 6.94 -34.02 4.75
CA ARG A 109 6.90 -34.91 5.92
C ARG A 109 5.54 -34.78 6.56
N ASP A 110 4.71 -35.82 6.46
CA ASP A 110 3.41 -35.90 7.14
C ASP A 110 3.62 -35.86 8.67
N SER A 111 3.48 -34.68 9.24
CA SER A 111 3.36 -34.49 10.68
C SER A 111 1.91 -34.09 10.94
N GLY A 112 1.11 -35.04 11.43
CA GLY A 112 -0.34 -34.90 11.67
C GLY A 112 -0.75 -33.89 12.75
N MET A 113 -0.15 -32.70 12.74
CA MET A 113 -0.37 -31.59 13.66
C MET A 113 -0.77 -30.35 12.87
N TRP A 114 -2.06 -30.03 12.89
CA TRP A 114 -2.73 -28.92 12.17
C TRP A 114 -2.17 -27.50 12.38
N ILE A 115 -1.15 -27.34 13.23
CA ILE A 115 -0.55 -26.05 13.63
C ILE A 115 0.82 -25.86 12.99
N ILE A 116 1.50 -26.93 12.56
CA ILE A 116 2.83 -26.86 11.95
C ILE A 116 2.67 -27.26 10.49
N SER A 117 3.02 -26.34 9.57
CA SER A 117 3.05 -26.62 8.14
C SER A 117 4.01 -27.77 7.85
N ASP A 118 3.58 -28.77 7.10
CA ASP A 118 4.31 -30.00 6.75
C ASP A 118 5.55 -29.79 5.84
N GLU A 119 5.90 -28.53 5.56
CA GLU A 119 7.02 -28.12 4.73
C GLU A 119 7.92 -27.12 5.49
N TYR A 120 9.24 -27.37 5.48
CA TYR A 120 10.20 -26.34 5.86
C TYR A 120 10.24 -25.28 4.76
N ASP A 121 9.57 -24.15 5.00
CA ASP A 121 9.55 -22.98 4.12
C ASP A 121 10.92 -22.28 4.10
N PHE A 122 11.92 -22.86 3.43
CA PHE A 122 13.26 -22.27 3.26
C PHE A 122 13.17 -20.90 2.58
N THR A 123 12.21 -20.73 1.67
CA THR A 123 11.92 -19.46 1.01
C THR A 123 11.52 -18.36 2.00
N ALA A 124 10.72 -18.68 3.03
CA ALA A 124 10.33 -17.71 4.05
C ALA A 124 11.49 -17.37 5.00
N LEU A 125 12.36 -18.34 5.31
CA LEU A 125 13.56 -18.09 6.11
C LEU A 125 14.55 -17.18 5.37
N MET A 126 14.80 -17.47 4.08
CA MET A 126 15.63 -16.61 3.22
C MET A 126 15.02 -15.22 3.08
N ALA A 127 13.69 -15.13 2.99
CA ALA A 127 12.97 -13.87 2.98
C ALA A 127 13.26 -13.03 4.24
N ALA A 128 13.15 -13.64 5.41
CA ALA A 128 13.42 -12.96 6.68
C ALA A 128 14.90 -12.54 6.82
N LEU A 129 15.84 -13.38 6.36
CA LEU A 129 17.26 -13.04 6.42
C LEU A 129 17.64 -11.88 5.49
N ILE A 130 17.09 -11.88 4.27
CA ILE A 130 17.32 -10.80 3.31
C ILE A 130 16.72 -9.49 3.81
N SER A 131 15.52 -9.49 4.39
CA SER A 131 14.91 -8.27 4.92
C SER A 131 15.73 -7.67 6.07
N VAL A 132 16.26 -8.50 6.97
CA VAL A 132 17.18 -8.07 8.04
C VAL A 132 18.49 -7.53 7.47
N PHE A 133 19.06 -8.19 6.46
CA PHE A 133 20.30 -7.72 5.81
C PHE A 133 20.13 -6.36 5.12
N ILE A 134 18.99 -6.16 4.44
CA ILE A 134 18.64 -4.88 3.83
C ILE A 134 18.48 -3.80 4.92
N LEU A 135 17.91 -4.13 6.08
CA LEU A 135 17.77 -3.21 7.20
C LEU A 135 19.13 -2.79 7.80
N CYS A 136 20.14 -3.66 7.72
CA CYS A 136 21.52 -3.35 8.11
C CYS A 136 22.26 -2.45 7.10
N CYS A 137 21.72 -2.28 5.89
CA CYS A 137 22.33 -1.45 4.86
C CYS A 137 22.00 0.04 5.05
N ASN A 138 22.85 0.90 4.50
CA ASN A 138 22.68 2.35 4.62
C ASN A 138 21.46 2.83 3.81
N LEU A 139 20.47 3.42 4.49
CA LEU A 139 19.22 3.91 3.91
C LEU A 139 19.43 4.84 2.70
N ARG A 140 20.51 5.64 2.68
CA ARG A 140 20.81 6.54 1.54
C ARG A 140 21.14 5.77 0.26
N VAL A 141 21.88 4.68 0.38
CA VAL A 141 22.25 3.84 -0.77
C VAL A 141 21.02 3.08 -1.26
N VAL A 142 20.26 2.49 -0.34
CA VAL A 142 19.02 1.77 -0.66
C VAL A 142 18.02 2.68 -1.37
N GLY A 143 17.78 3.88 -0.85
CA GLY A 143 16.86 4.84 -1.47
C GLY A 143 17.25 5.24 -2.90
N THR A 144 18.55 5.40 -3.17
CA THR A 144 19.05 5.74 -4.51
C THR A 144 18.83 4.57 -5.49
N ILE A 145 19.11 3.35 -5.06
CA ILE A 145 18.88 2.13 -5.86
C ILE A 145 17.38 1.96 -6.13
N SER A 146 16.52 2.12 -5.11
CA SER A 146 15.07 2.05 -5.27
C SER A 146 14.53 3.07 -6.27
N LEU A 147 15.03 4.32 -6.22
CA LEU A 147 14.64 5.33 -7.21
C LEU A 147 15.05 4.94 -8.62
N CYS A 148 16.27 4.44 -8.81
CA CYS A 148 16.74 3.96 -10.11
C CYS A 148 15.86 2.82 -10.63
N LEU A 149 15.54 1.83 -9.78
CA LEU A 149 14.66 0.72 -10.13
C LEU A 149 13.27 1.17 -10.53
N VAL A 150 12.67 2.13 -9.81
CA VAL A 150 11.36 2.69 -10.15
C VAL A 150 11.40 3.40 -11.50
N VAL A 151 12.44 4.20 -11.77
CA VAL A 151 12.60 4.88 -13.06
C VAL A 151 12.70 3.87 -14.20
N VAL A 152 13.52 2.82 -14.03
CA VAL A 152 13.64 1.75 -15.03
C VAL A 152 12.31 1.03 -15.24
N ALA A 153 11.59 0.69 -14.16
CA ALA A 153 10.29 0.02 -14.24
C ALA A 153 9.23 0.88 -14.95
N VAL A 154 9.19 2.18 -14.66
CA VAL A 154 8.29 3.12 -15.35
C VAL A 154 8.65 3.23 -16.83
N LEU A 155 9.94 3.33 -17.17
CA LEU A 155 10.39 3.39 -18.56
C LEU A 155 10.05 2.10 -19.33
N MET A 156 10.30 0.94 -18.73
CA MET A 156 9.94 -0.38 -19.28
C MET A 156 8.42 -0.49 -19.50
N THR A 157 7.62 -0.08 -18.52
CA THR A 157 6.16 -0.14 -18.64
C THR A 157 5.65 0.85 -19.69
N ALA A 158 6.22 2.05 -19.75
CA ALA A 158 5.85 3.07 -20.72
C ALA A 158 6.21 2.66 -22.15
N SER A 159 7.41 2.10 -22.38
CA SER A 159 7.80 1.59 -23.69
C SER A 159 6.91 0.45 -24.14
N CYS A 160 6.57 -0.46 -23.23
CA CYS A 160 5.67 -1.57 -23.49
C CYS A 160 4.25 -1.08 -23.84
N THR A 161 3.75 -0.11 -23.08
CA THR A 161 2.44 0.53 -23.33
C THR A 161 2.40 1.22 -24.69
N MET A 162 3.49 1.88 -25.09
CA MET A 162 3.59 2.53 -26.40
C MET A 162 3.50 1.52 -27.56
N VAL A 163 4.15 0.36 -27.45
CA VAL A 163 4.05 -0.71 -28.46
C VAL A 163 2.64 -1.33 -28.47
N GLY A 164 2.05 -1.54 -27.29
CA GLY A 164 0.67 -2.03 -27.16
C GLY A 164 -0.35 -1.09 -27.80
N PHE A 165 -0.12 0.23 -27.75
CA PHE A 165 -0.99 1.20 -28.41
C PHE A 165 -1.05 1.04 -29.93
N PHE A 166 0.07 0.67 -30.59
CA PHE A 166 0.07 0.42 -32.04
C PHE A 166 -0.67 -0.86 -32.45
N HIS A 167 -0.82 -1.81 -31.52
CA HIS A 167 -1.53 -3.07 -31.74
C HIS A 167 -2.93 -3.09 -31.10
N ALA A 168 -3.40 -1.94 -30.59
CA ALA A 168 -4.70 -1.83 -29.94
C ALA A 168 -5.82 -1.86 -30.99
N ASP A 169 -6.59 -2.95 -31.03
CA ASP A 169 -7.78 -3.06 -31.87
C ASP A 169 -9.06 -3.09 -31.00
N PRO A 170 -9.98 -2.12 -31.14
CA PRO A 170 -11.26 -2.12 -30.45
C PRO A 170 -12.12 -3.37 -30.70
N GLN A 171 -11.90 -4.08 -31.82
CA GLN A 171 -12.63 -5.33 -32.10
C GLN A 171 -12.35 -6.41 -31.06
N ASN A 172 -11.14 -6.42 -30.48
CA ASN A 172 -10.74 -7.37 -29.45
C ASN A 172 -11.66 -7.30 -28.20
N TRP A 173 -12.16 -6.11 -27.84
CA TRP A 173 -13.13 -5.96 -26.74
C TRP A 173 -14.54 -6.46 -27.07
N ILE A 174 -14.94 -6.37 -28.33
CA ILE A 174 -16.24 -6.83 -28.81
C ILE A 174 -16.23 -8.37 -28.85
N ASP A 175 -15.17 -8.95 -29.42
CA ASP A 175 -14.98 -10.40 -29.52
C ASP A 175 -14.80 -11.06 -28.14
N ALA A 176 -14.05 -10.41 -27.25
CA ALA A 176 -13.84 -10.90 -25.87
C ALA A 176 -15.09 -10.76 -24.98
N ASN A 177 -16.17 -10.13 -25.47
CA ASN A 177 -17.34 -9.71 -24.68
C ASN A 177 -16.89 -8.93 -23.43
N PHE A 178 -16.72 -7.60 -23.57
CA PHE A 178 -16.29 -6.64 -22.53
C PHE A 178 -16.76 -6.95 -21.09
N PHE A 179 -17.93 -7.57 -20.91
CA PHE A 179 -18.49 -7.94 -19.61
C PHE A 179 -18.73 -9.45 -19.39
N ARG A 180 -17.80 -10.31 -19.86
CA ARG A 180 -17.94 -11.78 -19.79
C ARG A 180 -18.17 -12.35 -18.39
N PHE A 181 -17.49 -11.81 -17.38
CA PHE A 181 -17.52 -12.33 -16.00
C PHE A 181 -18.52 -11.61 -15.08
N GLY A 182 -19.29 -10.66 -15.62
CA GLY A 182 -20.27 -9.93 -14.83
C GLY A 182 -19.66 -9.14 -13.67
N PHE A 183 -20.51 -8.78 -12.70
CA PHE A 183 -20.09 -8.13 -11.46
C PHE A 183 -19.18 -9.00 -10.57
N ASP A 184 -19.36 -10.32 -10.60
CA ASP A 184 -18.51 -11.25 -9.84
C ASP A 184 -17.05 -11.18 -10.30
N GLY A 185 -16.81 -11.13 -11.62
CA GLY A 185 -15.49 -10.92 -12.18
C GLY A 185 -14.87 -9.59 -11.78
N VAL A 186 -15.65 -8.50 -11.80
CA VAL A 186 -15.18 -7.18 -11.37
C VAL A 186 -14.77 -7.20 -9.89
N LEU A 187 -15.58 -7.81 -9.02
CA LEU A 187 -15.26 -7.89 -7.59
C LEU A 187 -13.99 -8.72 -7.34
N ARG A 188 -13.84 -9.87 -8.02
CA ARG A 188 -12.60 -10.67 -7.93
C ARG A 188 -11.38 -9.88 -8.42
N ALA A 189 -11.51 -9.12 -9.50
CA ALA A 189 -10.45 -8.27 -10.01
C ALA A 189 -10.08 -7.14 -9.04
N VAL A 190 -11.07 -6.47 -8.43
CA VAL A 190 -10.85 -5.45 -7.39
C VAL A 190 -10.11 -6.04 -6.19
N CYS A 191 -10.51 -7.22 -5.72
CA CYS A 191 -9.81 -7.92 -4.64
C CYS A 191 -8.36 -8.24 -5.01
N ALA A 192 -8.10 -8.71 -6.23
CA ALA A 192 -6.73 -9.02 -6.68
C ALA A 192 -5.86 -7.75 -6.84
N LEU A 193 -6.42 -6.68 -7.42
CA LEU A 193 -5.73 -5.42 -7.65
C LEU A 193 -5.49 -4.63 -6.37
N SER A 194 -6.26 -4.87 -5.31
CA SER A 194 -6.08 -4.20 -4.01
C SER A 194 -4.65 -4.38 -3.48
N VAL A 195 -4.03 -5.54 -3.72
CA VAL A 195 -2.64 -5.84 -3.34
C VAL A 195 -1.63 -4.92 -4.05
N ALA A 196 -1.93 -4.43 -5.25
CA ALA A 196 -1.05 -3.51 -5.97
C ALA A 196 -1.01 -2.10 -5.35
N PHE A 197 -2.03 -1.74 -4.55
CA PHE A 197 -2.07 -0.49 -3.79
C PHE A 197 -1.57 -0.67 -2.35
N THR A 198 -1.26 -1.90 -1.92
CA THR A 198 -0.61 -2.15 -0.63
C THR A 198 0.80 -1.55 -0.65
N GLY A 199 1.10 -0.65 0.29
CA GLY A 199 2.36 0.09 0.35
C GLY A 199 2.23 1.61 0.11
N VAL A 200 1.07 2.11 -0.32
CA VAL A 200 0.81 3.57 -0.37
C VAL A 200 0.93 4.21 1.01
N ASP A 201 0.54 3.47 2.05
CA ASP A 201 0.69 3.84 3.45
C ASP A 201 2.16 3.95 3.90
N ALA A 202 3.09 3.26 3.23
CA ALA A 202 4.52 3.39 3.50
C ALA A 202 5.07 4.79 3.18
N ALA A 203 4.40 5.58 2.32
CA ALA A 203 4.75 6.98 2.10
C ALA A 203 4.62 7.82 3.39
N SER A 204 3.80 7.38 4.35
CA SER A 204 3.73 8.01 5.67
C SER A 204 5.00 7.79 6.51
N TYR A 205 5.83 6.80 6.24
CA TYR A 205 7.07 6.62 7.00
C TYR A 205 8.12 7.70 6.70
N LEU A 206 7.98 8.42 5.58
CA LEU A 206 8.86 9.52 5.20
C LEU A 206 8.45 10.86 5.84
N PHE A 207 7.56 10.86 6.85
CA PHE A 207 7.12 12.06 7.56
C PHE A 207 8.30 12.86 8.12
N ASP A 208 9.20 12.17 8.83
CA ASP A 208 10.35 12.80 9.49
C ASP A 208 11.46 13.24 8.52
N GLU A 209 11.49 12.69 7.30
CA GLU A 209 12.46 13.05 6.26
C GLU A 209 11.98 14.18 5.36
N THR A 210 10.68 14.51 5.40
CA THR A 210 10.07 15.48 4.50
C THR A 210 10.18 16.91 5.05
N ARG A 211 10.72 17.84 4.26
CA ARG A 211 10.73 19.26 4.61
C ARG A 211 9.30 19.82 4.65
N SER A 212 8.83 20.20 5.84
CA SER A 212 7.48 20.74 6.14
C SER A 212 6.32 19.77 5.84
N PRO A 213 6.24 18.62 6.54
CA PRO A 213 5.30 17.55 6.21
C PRO A 213 3.85 17.99 6.36
N ARG A 214 3.53 18.76 7.40
CA ARG A 214 2.17 19.18 7.76
C ARG A 214 1.43 19.94 6.65
N ARG A 215 2.16 20.61 5.76
CA ARG A 215 1.57 21.35 4.63
C ARG A 215 1.62 20.57 3.32
N LYS A 216 2.66 19.76 3.12
CA LYS A 216 2.90 19.07 1.84
C LYS A 216 2.21 17.72 1.75
N MET A 217 2.23 16.94 2.82
CA MET A 217 1.68 15.60 2.86
C MET A 217 0.17 15.50 2.57
N PRO A 218 -0.70 16.41 3.07
CA PRO A 218 -2.12 16.34 2.74
C PRO A 218 -2.42 16.49 1.24
N VAL A 219 -1.54 17.14 0.49
CA VAL A 219 -1.67 17.29 -0.97
C VAL A 219 -0.90 16.18 -1.70
N LEU A 220 0.26 15.79 -1.19
CA LEU A 220 1.15 14.81 -1.84
C LEU A 220 0.51 13.42 -1.92
N LEU A 221 -0.07 12.92 -0.83
CA LEU A 221 -0.63 11.57 -0.76
C LEU A 221 -1.78 11.35 -1.77
N PRO A 222 -2.83 12.18 -1.83
CA PRO A 222 -3.92 11.99 -2.79
C PRO A 222 -3.46 12.22 -4.23
N THR A 223 -2.57 13.19 -4.46
CA THR A 223 -2.02 13.47 -5.81
C THR A 223 -1.23 12.27 -6.32
N LEU A 224 -0.38 11.67 -5.49
CA LEU A 224 0.41 10.50 -5.83
C LEU A 224 -0.48 9.30 -6.18
N VAL A 225 -1.46 8.99 -5.32
CA VAL A 225 -2.39 7.86 -5.55
C VAL A 225 -3.24 8.08 -6.79
N THR A 226 -3.71 9.30 -7.02
CA THR A 226 -4.51 9.64 -8.20
C THR A 226 -3.68 9.50 -9.48
N LEU A 227 -2.45 10.02 -9.49
CA LEU A 227 -1.53 9.90 -10.62
C LEU A 227 -1.21 8.43 -10.93
N LEU A 228 -0.89 7.64 -9.90
CA LEU A 228 -0.57 6.22 -10.04
C LEU A 228 -1.78 5.42 -10.54
N SER A 229 -2.97 5.70 -10.00
CA SER A 229 -4.22 5.08 -10.45
C SER A 229 -4.52 5.39 -11.92
N LEU A 230 -4.29 6.64 -12.35
CA LEU A 230 -4.49 7.06 -13.74
C LEU A 230 -3.47 6.40 -14.67
N PHE A 231 -2.21 6.30 -14.23
CA PHE A 231 -1.17 5.58 -14.96
C PHE A 231 -1.54 4.10 -15.16
N PHE A 232 -1.89 3.39 -14.08
CA PHE A 232 -2.30 1.98 -14.19
C PHE A 232 -3.57 1.80 -15.03
N PHE A 233 -4.53 2.71 -14.94
CA PHE A 233 -5.74 2.67 -15.76
C PHE A 233 -5.42 2.73 -17.26
N ILE A 234 -4.57 3.66 -17.68
CA ILE A 234 -4.15 3.79 -19.09
C ILE A 234 -3.41 2.54 -19.56
N VAL A 235 -2.48 2.05 -18.73
CA VAL A 235 -1.68 0.86 -19.04
C VAL A 235 -2.58 -0.36 -19.24
N VAL A 236 -3.46 -0.66 -18.28
CA VAL A 236 -4.38 -1.80 -18.34
C VAL A 236 -5.35 -1.67 -19.51
N MET A 237 -5.86 -0.46 -19.79
CA MET A 237 -6.76 -0.22 -20.92
C MET A 237 -6.09 -0.57 -22.25
N ILE A 238 -4.86 -0.08 -22.47
CA ILE A 238 -4.11 -0.35 -23.70
C ILE A 238 -3.76 -1.84 -23.82
N PHE A 239 -3.31 -2.49 -22.73
CA PHE A 239 -3.00 -3.92 -22.77
C PHE A 239 -4.22 -4.79 -23.04
N SER A 240 -5.37 -4.43 -22.45
CA SER A 240 -6.62 -5.16 -22.67
C SER A 240 -7.13 -5.02 -24.11
N LEU A 241 -6.81 -3.93 -24.82
CA LEU A 241 -7.13 -3.74 -26.24
C LEU A 241 -6.15 -4.47 -27.15
N SER A 242 -4.88 -4.56 -26.75
CA SER A 242 -3.83 -5.12 -27.59
C SER A 242 -3.84 -6.66 -27.67
N THR A 243 -4.34 -7.37 -26.64
CA THR A 243 -4.26 -8.84 -26.58
C THR A 243 -5.54 -9.50 -26.09
N ASP A 244 -5.82 -10.71 -26.59
CA ASP A 244 -6.81 -11.62 -26.02
C ASP A 244 -6.39 -12.04 -24.61
N VAL A 245 -7.02 -11.45 -23.59
CA VAL A 245 -6.74 -11.73 -22.16
C VAL A 245 -6.93 -13.23 -21.81
N SER A 246 -7.72 -13.96 -22.59
CA SER A 246 -7.96 -15.39 -22.41
C SER A 246 -6.74 -16.29 -22.69
N LYS A 247 -5.76 -15.79 -23.44
CA LYS A 247 -4.55 -16.55 -23.82
C LYS A 247 -3.39 -16.36 -22.84
N LEU A 248 -3.55 -15.49 -21.85
CA LEU A 248 -2.50 -15.20 -20.89
C LEU A 248 -2.58 -16.09 -19.65
N SER A 249 -1.43 -16.58 -19.21
CA SER A 249 -1.30 -17.28 -17.94
C SER A 249 -1.31 -16.28 -16.79
N ALA A 250 -1.82 -16.69 -15.62
CA ALA A 250 -1.88 -15.86 -14.41
C ALA A 250 -0.51 -15.40 -13.89
N ARG A 251 0.59 -15.89 -14.48
CA ARG A 251 1.98 -15.56 -14.11
C ARG A 251 2.75 -14.79 -15.20
N THR A 252 2.12 -14.47 -16.32
CA THR A 252 2.79 -13.82 -17.45
C THR A 252 3.23 -12.41 -17.05
N LEU A 253 4.52 -12.13 -17.24
CA LEU A 253 5.06 -10.79 -17.05
C LEU A 253 4.65 -9.90 -18.23
N VAL A 254 4.49 -8.59 -17.98
CA VAL A 254 4.10 -7.62 -19.02
C VAL A 254 4.96 -7.72 -20.31
N PRO A 255 6.30 -7.88 -20.25
CA PRO A 255 7.12 -8.05 -21.46
C PRO A 255 6.88 -9.37 -22.20
N GLU A 256 6.48 -10.44 -21.51
CA GLU A 256 6.20 -11.74 -22.14
C GLU A 256 4.96 -11.70 -23.02
N MET A 257 4.08 -10.71 -22.82
CA MET A 257 2.91 -10.50 -23.69
C MET A 257 3.30 -10.22 -25.15
N PHE A 258 4.49 -9.65 -25.39
CA PHE A 258 4.97 -9.42 -26.76
C PHE A 258 5.34 -10.68 -27.51
N SER A 259 5.75 -11.74 -26.79
CA SER A 259 5.98 -13.05 -27.41
C SER A 259 4.69 -13.64 -28.00
N VAL A 260 3.54 -13.32 -27.39
CA VAL A 260 2.21 -13.73 -27.87
C VAL A 260 1.76 -12.87 -29.06
N LEU A 261 2.24 -11.63 -29.15
CA LEU A 261 1.92 -10.68 -30.23
C LEU A 261 2.80 -10.86 -31.48
N ASN A 262 3.74 -11.81 -31.50
CA ASN A 262 4.72 -11.99 -32.59
C ASN A 262 5.53 -10.72 -32.92
N VAL A 263 5.65 -9.78 -31.98
CA VAL A 263 6.51 -8.61 -32.11
C VAL A 263 7.90 -9.03 -31.62
N PRO A 264 8.97 -8.90 -32.42
CA PRO A 264 10.32 -9.22 -31.95
C PRO A 264 10.63 -8.36 -30.74
N ALA A 265 11.02 -9.01 -29.63
CA ALA A 265 11.27 -8.37 -28.36
C ALA A 265 12.23 -7.17 -28.53
N ALA A 266 11.77 -5.99 -28.11
CA ALA A 266 12.60 -4.79 -27.99
C ALA A 266 13.37 -4.79 -26.67
#